data_AF-A0A560HHU9-F1
#
_entry.id   AF-A0A560HHU9-F1
#
_cell.length_a   1.000
_cell.length_b   1.000
_cell.length_c   1.000
_cell.angle_alpha   90.00
_cell.angle_beta   90.00
_cell.angle_gamma   90.00
#
_symmetry.space_group_name_H-M   'P 1'
#
loop_
_entity.id
_entity.type
_entity.pdbx_description
1 polymer ?
#
loop_
_entity_poly.entity_id
_entity_poly.type
_entity_poly.pdbx_seq_one_letter_code
_entity_poly.pdbx_strand_id
1 'polypeptide(L)'
;MDGWQRRYRVSNGPGGLGLSCTTEGLALAGVSLLAKGVGGFQARPAAEVAVLLKRAYAGGEPAAAALPALAKIADALNRGDLAQAMIRAVHLRLPELDWDAAVRLARANDNLAKYSPDQARDDHGRWTDDGETSQEPVKAEQPASARRDVPNKPSAMPEDRGSQGMQKKCGQFFVDEKGILSPSAAKKLFEEELAAMLRSGALSKEEVEDSIRNHRFIFRPIFAAYAEHMGEPLPAVSMEVARRLAGGLTNGFVPGGLTNPATNTTEIYMSAAAPAIIPGLGKTDARRTMQFVLRHELFHQKGCGTCKPADECCADSFAISNMPAMQK
;
A
#
# COMPACT_ATOMS: atom_id res chain seq x y z
N MET A 1 -24.41 19.66 -21.74
CA MET A 1 -24.17 19.60 -20.27
C MET A 1 -25.18 18.61 -19.72
N ASP A 2 -24.84 17.32 -19.73
CA ASP A 2 -25.80 16.30 -19.34
C ASP A 2 -25.83 16.19 -17.83
N GLY A 3 -26.85 16.81 -17.24
CA GLY A 3 -27.26 16.68 -15.85
C GLY A 3 -27.78 15.28 -15.54
N TRP A 4 -26.95 14.26 -15.76
CA TRP A 4 -27.21 12.91 -15.29
C TRP A 4 -27.38 12.96 -13.77
N GLN A 5 -28.60 12.62 -13.33
CA GLN A 5 -28.96 12.48 -11.92
C GLN A 5 -27.85 11.71 -11.18
N ARG A 6 -27.10 12.41 -10.32
CA ARG A 6 -26.12 11.75 -9.45
C ARG A 6 -26.89 10.76 -8.58
N ARG A 7 -26.80 9.47 -8.91
CA ARG A 7 -27.40 8.39 -8.13
C ARG A 7 -26.54 8.20 -6.89
N TYR A 8 -27.08 8.55 -5.74
CA TYR A 8 -26.47 8.24 -4.45
C TYR A 8 -26.83 6.80 -4.07
N ARG A 9 -25.85 5.97 -3.75
CA ARG A 9 -26.04 4.57 -3.39
C ARG A 9 -25.09 4.16 -2.28
N VAL A 10 -25.43 3.07 -1.62
CA VAL A 10 -24.53 2.34 -0.72
C VAL A 10 -23.88 1.21 -1.51
N SER A 11 -22.56 1.16 -1.52
CA SER A 11 -21.71 0.18 -2.20
C SER A 11 -21.09 -0.73 -1.14
N ASN A 12 -21.77 -1.83 -0.82
CA ASN A 12 -21.29 -2.83 0.16
C ASN A 12 -20.31 -3.85 -0.43
N GLY A 13 -19.88 -3.65 -1.69
CA GLY A 13 -18.88 -4.49 -2.34
C GLY A 13 -17.46 -4.12 -1.89
N PRO A 14 -16.54 -5.11 -1.77
CA PRO A 14 -15.14 -4.83 -1.53
C PRO A 14 -14.57 -3.91 -2.63
N GLY A 15 -13.75 -2.94 -2.23
CA GLY A 15 -13.14 -1.95 -3.15
C GLY A 15 -14.09 -0.85 -3.64
N GLY A 16 -15.32 -0.76 -3.10
CA GLY A 16 -16.22 0.34 -3.44
C GLY A 16 -15.66 1.71 -3.05
N LEU A 17 -15.64 2.67 -3.99
CA LEU A 17 -15.21 4.05 -3.75
C LEU A 17 -16.33 4.96 -3.20
N GLY A 18 -17.51 4.38 -2.94
CA GLY A 18 -18.68 5.07 -2.40
C GLY A 18 -18.85 4.88 -0.89
N LEU A 19 -20.04 5.19 -0.40
CA LEU A 19 -20.45 4.88 0.98
C LEU A 19 -20.72 3.38 1.12
N SER A 20 -20.20 2.74 2.14
CA SER A 20 -20.57 1.39 2.57
C SER A 20 -21.23 1.46 3.94
N CYS A 21 -22.34 0.75 4.13
CA CYS A 21 -23.03 0.67 5.41
C CYS A 21 -23.36 -0.80 5.69
N THR A 22 -22.63 -1.37 6.64
CA THR A 22 -22.71 -2.78 7.04
C THR A 22 -22.87 -2.88 8.56
N THR A 23 -22.92 -4.10 9.09
CA THR A 23 -22.89 -4.35 10.54
C THR A 23 -21.57 -3.90 11.20
N GLU A 24 -20.52 -3.66 10.42
CA GLU A 24 -19.23 -3.14 10.91
C GLU A 24 -19.19 -1.62 11.02
N GLY A 25 -20.17 -0.91 10.47
CA GLY A 25 -20.29 0.54 10.56
C GLY A 25 -20.62 1.21 9.23
N LEU A 26 -20.36 2.53 9.20
CA LEU A 26 -20.45 3.36 8.00
C LEU A 26 -19.05 3.82 7.60
N ALA A 27 -18.67 3.56 6.35
CA ALA A 27 -17.39 3.99 5.79
C ALA A 27 -17.58 4.65 4.42
N LEU A 28 -16.63 5.49 4.03
CA LEU A 28 -16.52 6.08 2.70
C LEU A 28 -15.19 5.64 2.09
N ALA A 29 -15.24 4.92 0.96
CA ALA A 29 -14.06 4.33 0.32
C ALA A 29 -13.15 3.56 1.32
N GLY A 30 -13.77 2.78 2.22
CA GLY A 30 -13.06 2.02 3.26
C GLY A 30 -12.65 2.81 4.51
N VAL A 31 -12.75 4.14 4.52
CA VAL A 31 -12.44 4.96 5.70
C VAL A 31 -13.68 5.12 6.58
N SER A 32 -13.60 4.66 7.84
CA SER A 32 -14.73 4.73 8.77
C SER A 32 -15.10 6.17 9.12
N LEU A 33 -16.40 6.48 9.01
CA LEU A 33 -16.99 7.75 9.44
C LEU A 33 -17.59 7.67 10.85
N LEU A 34 -17.69 6.47 11.41
CA LEU A 34 -18.14 6.20 12.78
C LEU A 34 -16.99 5.61 13.62
N ALA A 35 -17.00 5.89 14.91
CA ALA A 35 -16.15 5.22 15.90
C ALA A 35 -16.96 4.12 16.60
N LYS A 36 -16.32 2.99 16.93
CA LYS A 36 -16.94 1.92 17.72
C LYS A 36 -16.37 1.96 19.14
N GLY A 37 -17.22 2.30 20.12
CA GLY A 37 -16.87 2.34 21.54
C GLY A 37 -17.59 1.25 22.34
N VAL A 38 -17.45 1.31 23.68
CA VAL A 38 -18.08 0.36 24.62
C VAL A 38 -19.61 0.38 24.50
N GLY A 39 -20.20 1.54 24.18
CA GLY A 39 -21.64 1.72 23.97
C GLY A 39 -22.13 1.52 22.53
N GLY A 40 -21.31 0.95 21.64
CA GLY A 40 -21.64 0.79 20.22
C GLY A 40 -21.05 1.87 19.33
N PHE A 41 -21.68 2.10 18.18
CA PHE A 41 -21.29 3.11 17.20
C PHE A 41 -21.60 4.52 17.69
N GLN A 42 -20.66 5.43 17.43
CA GLN A 42 -20.80 6.87 17.65
C GLN A 42 -20.27 7.60 16.42
N ALA A 43 -20.82 8.78 16.12
CA ALA A 43 -20.23 9.65 15.11
C ALA A 43 -18.80 10.03 15.54
N ARG A 44 -17.84 10.02 14.59
CA ARG A 44 -16.52 10.58 14.86
C ARG A 44 -16.62 12.06 15.21
N PRO A 45 -15.63 12.63 15.94
CA PRO A 45 -15.61 14.05 16.24
C PRO A 45 -15.85 14.89 14.97
N ALA A 46 -16.70 15.92 15.08
CA ALA A 46 -17.12 16.72 13.93
C ALA A 46 -15.95 17.32 13.15
N ALA A 47 -14.89 17.76 13.85
CA ALA A 47 -13.68 18.29 13.25
C ALA A 47 -12.95 17.25 12.38
N GLU A 48 -12.88 15.98 12.83
CA GLU A 48 -12.26 14.90 12.06
C GLU A 48 -13.05 14.60 10.79
N VAL A 49 -14.37 14.43 10.92
CA VAL A 49 -15.24 14.16 9.77
C VAL A 49 -15.17 15.30 8.76
N ALA A 50 -15.15 16.56 9.22
CA ALA A 50 -15.01 17.71 8.35
C ALA A 50 -13.68 17.69 7.57
N VAL A 51 -12.56 17.36 8.23
CA VAL A 51 -11.25 17.21 7.58
C VAL A 51 -11.28 16.12 6.51
N LEU A 52 -11.85 14.95 6.84
CA LEU A 52 -11.98 13.82 5.92
C LEU A 52 -12.81 14.19 4.68
N LEU A 53 -14.01 14.73 4.87
CA LEU A 53 -14.89 15.12 3.77
C LEU A 53 -14.30 16.26 2.93
N LYS A 54 -13.64 17.23 3.55
CA LYS A 54 -12.94 18.32 2.83
C LYS A 54 -11.83 17.79 1.93
N ARG A 55 -11.08 16.79 2.39
CA ARG A 55 -9.98 16.16 1.63
C ARG A 55 -10.50 15.27 0.50
N ALA A 56 -11.59 14.54 0.74
CA ALA A 56 -12.24 13.74 -0.28
C ALA A 56 -12.76 14.63 -1.42
N TYR A 57 -13.50 15.70 -1.11
CA TYR A 57 -14.27 16.46 -2.10
C TYR A 57 -13.67 17.82 -2.53
N ALA A 58 -12.38 18.07 -2.26
CA ALA A 58 -11.60 19.21 -2.79
C ALA A 58 -12.32 20.58 -2.78
N GLY A 59 -13.03 20.91 -1.70
CA GLY A 59 -13.72 22.20 -1.54
C GLY A 59 -15.21 22.22 -1.90
N GLY A 60 -15.79 21.08 -2.31
CA GLY A 60 -17.24 20.92 -2.20
C GLY A 60 -17.68 20.97 -0.73
N GLU A 61 -18.88 21.47 -0.46
CA GLU A 61 -19.49 21.62 0.87
C GLU A 61 -20.47 20.45 1.22
N PRO A 62 -20.09 19.16 1.26
CA PRO A 62 -20.99 18.12 1.76
C PRO A 62 -20.99 18.03 3.30
N ALA A 63 -20.07 18.71 3.99
CA ALA A 63 -19.77 18.47 5.41
C ALA A 63 -20.88 18.90 6.37
N ALA A 64 -21.51 20.05 6.15
CA ALA A 64 -22.45 20.63 7.12
C ALA A 64 -23.72 19.77 7.32
N ALA A 65 -24.24 19.17 6.25
CA ALA A 65 -25.44 18.34 6.31
C ALA A 65 -25.15 16.90 6.79
N ALA A 66 -23.90 16.43 6.67
CA ALA A 66 -23.54 15.05 7.00
C ALA A 66 -23.52 14.78 8.50
N LEU A 67 -23.04 15.72 9.32
CA LEU A 67 -22.78 15.49 10.75
C LEU A 67 -24.02 15.07 11.55
N PRO A 68 -25.19 15.75 11.47
CA PRO A 68 -26.37 15.33 12.22
C PRO A 68 -26.93 13.98 11.76
N ALA A 69 -26.70 13.62 10.49
CA ALA A 69 -27.15 12.36 9.92
C ALA A 69 -26.28 11.19 10.38
N LEU A 70 -24.97 11.39 10.61
CA LEU A 70 -24.07 10.36 11.14
C LEU A 70 -24.52 9.83 12.50
N ALA A 71 -24.96 10.72 13.41
CA ALA A 71 -25.49 10.31 14.71
C ALA A 71 -26.73 9.39 14.56
N LYS A 72 -27.67 9.75 13.66
CA LYS A 72 -28.86 8.94 13.40
C LYS A 72 -28.55 7.58 12.75
N ILE A 73 -27.48 7.51 11.96
CA ILE A 73 -26.99 6.24 11.39
C ILE A 73 -26.40 5.37 12.50
N ALA A 74 -25.57 5.95 13.38
CA ALA A 74 -25.00 5.24 14.52
C ALA A 74 -26.10 4.68 15.44
N ASP A 75 -27.13 5.47 15.75
CA ASP A 75 -28.28 5.01 16.55
C ASP A 75 -29.03 3.83 15.90
N ALA A 76 -29.20 3.85 14.58
CA ALA A 76 -29.84 2.74 13.85
C ALA A 76 -28.99 1.46 13.90
N LEU A 77 -27.67 1.59 13.70
CA LEU A 77 -26.74 0.47 13.84
C LEU A 77 -26.73 -0.12 15.25
N ASN A 78 -26.76 0.74 16.29
CA ASN A 78 -26.80 0.31 17.69
C ASN A 78 -28.08 -0.45 18.06
N ARG A 79 -29.20 -0.18 17.38
CA ARG A 79 -30.45 -0.95 17.52
C ARG A 79 -30.48 -2.23 16.66
N GLY A 80 -29.43 -2.52 15.90
CA GLY A 80 -29.40 -3.63 14.95
C GLY A 80 -30.27 -3.41 13.70
N ASP A 81 -30.74 -2.18 13.46
CA ASP A 81 -31.60 -1.84 12.31
C ASP A 81 -30.74 -1.40 11.11
N LEU A 82 -30.12 -2.39 10.47
CA LEU A 82 -29.23 -2.16 9.32
C LEU A 82 -29.97 -1.50 8.14
N ALA A 83 -31.24 -1.84 7.92
CA ALA A 83 -32.03 -1.27 6.84
C ALA A 83 -32.22 0.24 7.02
N GLN A 84 -32.59 0.69 8.23
CA GLN A 84 -32.66 2.12 8.54
C GLN A 84 -31.30 2.81 8.43
N ALA A 85 -30.22 2.16 8.86
CA ALA A 85 -28.87 2.70 8.72
C ALA A 85 -28.50 2.92 7.24
N MET A 86 -28.76 1.94 6.37
CA MET A 86 -28.50 2.03 4.94
C MET A 86 -29.34 3.11 4.24
N ILE A 87 -30.64 3.21 4.56
CA ILE A 87 -31.51 4.28 4.01
C ILE A 87 -30.96 5.66 4.40
N ARG A 88 -30.60 5.85 5.67
CA ARG A 88 -30.01 7.11 6.16
C ARG A 88 -28.66 7.41 5.51
N ALA A 89 -27.84 6.39 5.25
CA ALA A 89 -26.57 6.53 4.55
C ALA A 89 -26.76 7.06 3.12
N VAL A 90 -27.75 6.56 2.36
CA VAL A 90 -28.09 7.10 1.03
C VAL A 90 -28.46 8.58 1.11
N HIS A 91 -29.17 8.99 2.17
CA HIS A 91 -29.58 10.37 2.39
C HIS A 91 -28.43 11.33 2.76
N LEU A 92 -27.23 10.83 3.06
CA LEU A 92 -26.04 11.68 3.16
C LEU A 92 -25.68 12.34 1.82
N ARG A 93 -26.12 11.75 0.69
CA ARG A 93 -25.89 12.26 -0.66
C ARG A 93 -24.41 12.54 -0.95
N LEU A 94 -23.53 11.69 -0.42
CA LEU A 94 -22.11 11.73 -0.70
C LEU A 94 -21.86 11.06 -2.07
N PRO A 95 -21.32 11.80 -3.06
CA PRO A 95 -20.95 11.20 -4.34
C PRO A 95 -19.90 10.11 -4.16
N GLU A 96 -19.88 9.12 -5.06
CA GLU A 96 -18.75 8.20 -5.16
C GLU A 96 -17.46 8.99 -5.42
N LEU A 97 -16.38 8.55 -4.78
CA LEU A 97 -15.08 9.15 -4.97
C LEU A 97 -14.45 8.62 -6.25
N ASP A 98 -13.69 9.46 -6.94
CA ASP A 98 -12.63 8.95 -7.79
C ASP A 98 -11.50 8.38 -6.90
N TRP A 99 -10.59 7.63 -7.52
CA TRP A 99 -9.53 6.96 -6.78
C TRP A 99 -8.60 7.97 -6.08
N ASP A 100 -8.29 9.11 -6.70
CA ASP A 100 -7.43 10.14 -6.11
C ASP A 100 -8.07 10.75 -4.85
N ALA A 101 -9.37 11.02 -4.89
CA ALA A 101 -10.16 11.43 -3.74
C ALA A 101 -10.17 10.40 -2.62
N ALA A 102 -10.28 9.11 -2.94
CA ALA A 102 -10.18 8.02 -1.97
C ALA A 102 -8.80 7.97 -1.31
N VAL A 103 -7.71 8.18 -2.05
CA VAL A 103 -6.36 8.24 -1.47
C VAL A 103 -6.12 9.48 -0.63
N ARG A 104 -6.63 10.65 -1.05
CA ARG A 104 -6.60 11.85 -0.20
C ARG A 104 -7.35 11.61 1.11
N LEU A 105 -8.48 10.91 1.06
CA LEU A 105 -9.26 10.53 2.24
C LEU A 105 -8.49 9.56 3.15
N ALA A 106 -7.90 8.50 2.59
CA ALA A 106 -7.10 7.53 3.34
C ALA A 106 -5.89 8.19 4.03
N ARG A 107 -5.10 9.00 3.31
CA ARG A 107 -3.98 9.75 3.88
C ARG A 107 -4.41 10.72 4.97
N ALA A 108 -5.56 11.37 4.81
CA ALA A 108 -6.12 12.23 5.84
C ALA A 108 -6.48 11.44 7.11
N ASN A 109 -7.04 10.25 6.95
CA ASN A 109 -7.33 9.35 8.06
C ASN A 109 -6.06 8.87 8.78
N ASP A 110 -5.03 8.48 8.04
CA ASP A 110 -3.73 8.07 8.62
C ASP A 110 -3.08 9.21 9.39
N ASN A 111 -3.19 10.44 8.87
CA ASN A 111 -2.71 11.62 9.58
C ASN A 111 -3.51 11.86 10.86
N LEU A 112 -4.84 11.73 10.84
CA LEU A 112 -5.66 11.84 12.06
C LEU A 112 -5.29 10.76 13.09
N ALA A 113 -5.01 9.53 12.66
CA ALA A 113 -4.60 8.46 13.57
C ALA A 113 -3.25 8.72 14.26
N LYS A 114 -2.35 9.48 13.61
CA LYS A 114 -1.05 9.88 14.20
C LYS A 114 -1.19 10.93 15.29
N TYR A 115 -2.25 11.74 15.27
CA TYR A 115 -2.45 12.83 16.20
C TYR A 115 -3.61 12.52 17.15
N SER A 116 -3.30 12.10 18.38
CA SER A 116 -4.31 12.16 19.45
C SER A 116 -4.36 13.60 19.97
N PRO A 117 -5.53 14.29 19.93
CA PRO A 117 -5.67 15.62 20.51
C PRO A 117 -5.44 15.63 22.03
N ASP A 118 -5.55 14.46 22.68
CA ASP A 118 -5.34 14.30 24.12
C ASP A 118 -3.88 14.00 24.50
N GLN A 119 -2.96 13.91 23.54
CA GLN A 119 -1.54 13.81 23.85
C GLN A 119 -1.04 15.09 24.50
N ALA A 120 -0.38 14.95 25.65
CA ALA A 120 0.22 16.06 26.37
C ALA A 120 1.14 16.89 25.46
N ARG A 121 1.09 18.21 25.68
CA ARG A 121 1.90 19.22 25.02
C ARG A 121 2.52 20.08 26.10
N ASP A 122 3.73 20.56 25.87
CA ASP A 122 4.28 21.63 26.70
C ASP A 122 3.54 22.96 26.43
N ASP A 123 3.81 23.99 27.23
CA ASP A 123 3.24 25.33 27.06
C ASP A 123 3.62 25.99 25.71
N HIS A 124 4.52 25.36 24.95
CA HIS A 124 4.96 25.78 23.61
C HIS A 124 4.39 24.90 22.49
N GLY A 125 3.48 23.97 22.79
CA GLY A 125 2.82 23.11 21.80
C GLY A 125 3.71 22.00 21.23
N ARG A 126 4.89 21.75 21.81
CA ARG A 126 5.77 20.63 21.45
C ARG A 126 5.30 19.37 22.16
N TRP A 127 5.62 18.22 21.56
CA TRP A 127 5.34 16.94 22.19
C TRP A 127 6.23 16.78 23.42
N THR A 128 5.62 16.49 24.56
CA THR A 128 6.36 16.04 25.74
C THR A 128 6.60 14.56 25.55
N ASP A 129 7.80 14.22 25.08
CA ASP A 129 8.26 12.84 25.07
C ASP A 129 8.34 12.36 26.53
N ASP A 130 7.77 11.18 26.78
CA ASP A 130 7.87 10.37 27.99
C ASP A 130 7.00 10.70 29.22
N GLY A 131 5.90 9.94 29.31
CA GLY A 131 5.34 9.45 30.58
C GLY A 131 6.23 8.39 31.23
N GLU A 132 7.53 8.67 31.44
CA GLU A 132 8.35 7.94 32.40
C GLU A 132 8.32 8.68 33.73
N THR A 133 7.47 8.18 34.64
CA THR A 133 7.51 8.50 36.07
C THR A 133 8.85 8.06 36.66
N SER A 134 9.88 8.88 36.52
CA SER A 134 11.07 8.83 37.35
C SER A 134 10.86 9.80 38.51
N GLN A 135 10.21 9.30 39.57
CA GLN A 135 10.36 9.90 40.89
C GLN A 135 11.82 9.67 41.32
N GLU A 136 12.63 10.72 41.29
CA GLU A 136 13.81 10.77 42.15
C GLU A 136 13.37 10.71 43.62
N PRO A 137 14.09 9.96 44.45
CA PRO A 137 14.67 10.64 45.59
C PRO A 137 16.15 10.32 45.82
N VAL A 138 16.91 11.39 46.00
CA VAL A 138 17.89 11.62 47.07
C VAL A 138 18.98 10.55 47.31
N LYS A 139 20.17 10.84 46.76
CA LYS A 139 21.49 10.85 47.42
C LYS A 139 21.76 9.79 48.52
N ALA A 140 22.58 8.79 48.18
CA ALA A 140 23.58 8.20 49.09
C ALA A 140 24.74 7.57 48.30
N GLU A 141 25.93 7.65 48.90
CA GLU A 141 27.24 7.26 48.36
C GLU A 141 27.42 5.75 48.09
N GLN A 142 28.32 5.50 47.14
CA GLN A 142 29.02 4.27 46.73
C GLN A 142 29.26 3.17 47.81
N PRO A 143 29.41 1.87 47.43
CA PRO A 143 30.57 1.41 46.65
C PRO A 143 30.38 0.25 45.66
N ALA A 144 31.45 0.09 44.87
CA ALA A 144 31.67 -0.90 43.82
C ALA A 144 31.51 -2.37 44.28
N SER A 145 30.89 -3.20 43.43
CA SER A 145 31.43 -4.46 42.91
C SER A 145 30.35 -5.32 42.23
N ALA A 146 30.82 -6.27 41.42
CA ALA A 146 30.13 -7.44 40.89
C ALA A 146 29.22 -7.25 39.65
N ARG A 147 29.87 -7.36 38.49
CA ARG A 147 29.29 -7.83 37.23
C ARG A 147 28.52 -9.14 37.46
N ARG A 148 27.23 -9.17 37.09
CA ARG A 148 26.49 -10.40 36.81
C ARG A 148 25.85 -10.29 35.44
N ASP A 149 26.21 -11.26 34.60
CA ASP A 149 25.66 -11.51 33.27
C ASP A 149 24.14 -11.66 33.31
N VAL A 150 23.44 -10.87 32.50
CA VAL A 150 22.04 -11.08 32.14
C VAL A 150 22.01 -11.51 30.67
N PRO A 151 21.28 -12.58 30.29
CA PRO A 151 21.29 -13.09 28.93
C PRO A 151 20.62 -12.10 27.98
N ASN A 152 21.35 -11.79 26.91
CA ASN A 152 20.95 -10.92 25.84
C ASN A 152 19.69 -11.44 25.14
N LYS A 153 18.67 -10.60 25.07
CA LYS A 153 17.50 -10.71 24.19
C LYS A 153 17.99 -10.83 22.73
N PRO A 154 17.39 -11.68 21.86
CA PRO A 154 17.90 -11.86 20.51
C PRO A 154 17.86 -10.53 19.75
N SER A 155 19.07 -10.06 19.45
CA SER A 155 19.38 -8.87 18.68
C SER A 155 18.72 -8.95 17.31
N ALA A 156 18.03 -7.87 16.93
CA ALA A 156 17.67 -7.62 15.55
C ALA A 156 18.91 -7.80 14.67
N MET A 157 18.72 -8.43 13.50
CA MET A 157 19.81 -8.67 12.55
C MET A 157 20.51 -7.34 12.23
N PRO A 158 21.85 -7.33 12.11
CA PRO A 158 22.59 -6.12 11.80
C PRO A 158 22.11 -5.60 10.45
N GLU A 159 21.56 -4.39 10.44
CA GLU A 159 21.27 -3.66 9.21
C GLU A 159 22.57 -3.55 8.41
N ASP A 160 22.54 -4.09 7.19
CA ASP A 160 23.67 -4.09 6.27
C ASP A 160 24.02 -2.64 5.89
N ARG A 161 25.09 -2.12 6.51
CA ARG A 161 25.56 -0.73 6.40
C ARG A 161 25.92 -0.31 4.96
N GLY A 162 25.97 -1.25 4.01
CA GLY A 162 26.23 -0.97 2.60
C GLY A 162 25.11 -0.19 1.89
N SER A 163 23.94 0.00 2.50
CA SER A 163 22.77 0.61 1.85
C SER A 163 22.40 2.01 2.36
N GLN A 164 23.01 2.50 3.43
CA GLN A 164 22.56 3.71 4.15
C GLN A 164 22.84 5.05 3.44
N GLY A 165 23.37 5.05 2.21
CA GLY A 165 23.72 6.27 1.47
C GLY A 165 23.10 6.41 0.07
N MET A 166 22.42 5.38 -0.47
CA MET A 166 21.79 5.50 -1.78
C MET A 166 20.43 6.17 -1.63
N GLN A 167 20.22 7.31 -2.32
CA GLN A 167 18.89 7.89 -2.49
C GLN A 167 17.95 6.80 -3.02
N LYS A 168 16.93 6.45 -2.24
CA LYS A 168 15.89 5.50 -2.62
C LYS A 168 15.16 6.05 -3.85
N LYS A 169 15.49 5.51 -5.02
CA LYS A 169 14.69 5.68 -6.24
C LYS A 169 13.68 4.54 -6.27
N CYS A 170 12.40 4.89 -6.25
CA CYS A 170 11.34 3.89 -6.35
C CYS A 170 11.37 3.18 -7.70
N GLY A 171 10.92 1.93 -7.73
CA GLY A 171 11.00 1.05 -8.89
C GLY A 171 12.41 0.65 -9.29
N GLN A 172 13.45 1.08 -8.56
CA GLN A 172 14.84 0.76 -8.82
C GLN A 172 15.46 0.07 -7.61
N PHE A 173 16.06 -1.09 -7.83
CA PHE A 173 16.74 -1.86 -6.81
C PHE A 173 17.97 -2.56 -7.37
N PHE A 174 18.92 -2.89 -6.49
CA PHE A 174 20.12 -3.60 -6.87
C PHE A 174 19.82 -5.09 -7.08
N VAL A 175 20.33 -5.67 -8.16
CA VAL A 175 20.20 -7.09 -8.50
C VAL A 175 21.56 -7.76 -8.44
N ASP A 176 21.68 -8.86 -7.70
CA ASP A 176 22.89 -9.69 -7.61
C ASP A 176 22.94 -10.70 -8.76
N GLU A 177 23.85 -10.45 -9.70
CA GLU A 177 24.01 -11.26 -10.90
C GLU A 177 24.45 -12.69 -10.62
N LYS A 178 25.14 -12.94 -9.50
CA LYS A 178 25.66 -14.27 -9.17
C LYS A 178 24.56 -15.27 -8.83
N GLY A 179 23.36 -14.79 -8.50
CA GLY A 179 22.22 -15.61 -8.15
C GLY A 179 21.10 -15.64 -9.20
N ILE A 180 21.31 -15.09 -10.41
CA ILE A 180 20.29 -15.15 -11.45
C ILE A 180 20.04 -16.62 -11.82
N LEU A 181 18.78 -17.03 -11.77
CA LEU A 181 18.36 -18.38 -12.15
C LEU A 181 18.55 -18.62 -13.66
N SER A 182 18.68 -19.88 -14.08
CA SER A 182 18.60 -20.23 -15.50
C SER A 182 17.21 -19.90 -16.06
N PRO A 183 17.07 -19.66 -17.39
CA PRO A 183 15.77 -19.31 -17.97
C PRO A 183 14.64 -20.31 -17.68
N SER A 184 14.96 -21.62 -17.65
CA SER A 184 13.99 -22.67 -17.32
C SER A 184 13.59 -22.65 -15.84
N ALA A 185 14.55 -22.46 -14.93
CA ALA A 185 14.28 -22.34 -13.50
C ALA A 185 13.52 -21.05 -13.16
N ALA A 186 13.86 -19.93 -13.81
CA ALA A 186 13.18 -18.66 -13.69
C ALA A 186 11.72 -18.73 -14.16
N LYS A 187 11.47 -19.37 -15.31
CA LYS A 187 10.11 -19.60 -15.82
C LYS A 187 9.29 -20.43 -14.85
N LYS A 188 9.87 -21.55 -14.35
CA LYS A 188 9.21 -22.40 -13.36
C LYS A 188 8.86 -21.62 -12.09
N LEU A 189 9.81 -20.81 -11.58
CA LEU A 189 9.57 -19.97 -10.41
C LEU A 189 8.45 -18.95 -10.64
N PHE A 190 8.44 -18.28 -11.79
CA PHE A 190 7.35 -17.37 -12.18
C PHE A 190 6.00 -18.07 -12.18
N GLU A 191 5.90 -19.26 -12.78
CA GLU A 191 4.65 -20.04 -12.81
C GLU A 191 4.19 -20.48 -11.41
N GLU A 192 5.12 -20.92 -10.55
CA GLU A 192 4.85 -21.27 -9.17
C GLU A 192 4.32 -20.10 -8.34
N GLU A 193 4.96 -18.93 -8.46
CA GLU A 193 4.58 -17.73 -7.70
C GLU A 193 3.28 -17.11 -8.21
N LEU A 194 3.08 -17.08 -9.53
CA LEU A 194 1.81 -16.67 -10.10
C LEU A 194 0.69 -17.57 -9.56
N ALA A 195 0.87 -18.90 -9.61
CA ALA A 195 -0.11 -19.85 -9.07
C ALA A 195 -0.33 -19.69 -7.55
N ALA A 196 0.69 -19.34 -6.78
CA ALA A 196 0.58 -19.06 -5.35
C ALA A 196 -0.26 -17.80 -5.08
N MET A 197 -0.08 -16.74 -5.88
CA MET A 197 -0.91 -15.53 -5.80
C MET A 197 -2.39 -15.86 -6.03
N LEU A 198 -2.70 -16.74 -6.99
CA LEU A 198 -4.07 -17.21 -7.23
C LEU A 198 -4.66 -17.90 -6.00
N ARG A 199 -3.91 -18.85 -5.40
CA ARG A 199 -4.37 -19.61 -4.23
C ARG A 199 -4.60 -18.73 -3.01
N SER A 200 -3.84 -17.66 -2.86
CA SER A 200 -3.96 -16.72 -1.73
C SER A 200 -5.13 -15.74 -1.84
N GLY A 201 -5.79 -15.65 -3.00
CA GLY A 201 -6.83 -14.65 -3.25
C GLY A 201 -6.31 -13.23 -3.51
N ALA A 202 -5.00 -13.05 -3.71
CA ALA A 202 -4.42 -11.77 -4.14
C ALA A 202 -4.92 -11.34 -5.53
N LEU A 203 -5.37 -12.32 -6.33
CA LEU A 203 -6.12 -12.16 -7.56
C LEU A 203 -7.51 -12.78 -7.38
N SER A 204 -8.57 -12.07 -7.76
CA SER A 204 -9.93 -12.64 -7.80
C SER A 204 -9.99 -13.76 -8.84
N LYS A 205 -10.92 -14.71 -8.69
CA LYS A 205 -11.08 -15.82 -9.65
C LYS A 205 -11.34 -15.30 -11.07
N GLU A 206 -12.06 -14.20 -11.21
CA GLU A 206 -12.30 -13.53 -12.48
C GLU A 206 -11.03 -12.88 -13.02
N GLU A 207 -10.23 -12.20 -12.18
CA GLU A 207 -8.92 -11.67 -12.55
C GLU A 207 -7.97 -12.80 -12.99
N VAL A 208 -8.06 -13.98 -12.37
CA VAL A 208 -7.30 -15.18 -12.73
C VAL A 208 -7.72 -15.72 -14.09
N GLU A 209 -9.02 -15.95 -14.28
CA GLU A 209 -9.54 -16.49 -15.53
C GLU A 209 -9.25 -15.54 -16.69
N ASP A 210 -9.34 -14.23 -16.46
CA ASP A 210 -8.97 -13.21 -17.43
C ASP A 210 -7.45 -13.16 -17.66
N SER A 211 -6.63 -13.23 -16.60
CA SER A 211 -5.17 -13.24 -16.73
C SER A 211 -4.64 -14.45 -17.49
N ILE A 212 -5.22 -15.64 -17.27
CA ILE A 212 -4.83 -16.86 -17.97
C ILE A 212 -5.33 -16.81 -19.42
N ARG A 213 -6.60 -16.44 -19.63
CA ARG A 213 -7.20 -16.40 -20.97
C ARG A 213 -6.56 -15.33 -21.85
N ASN A 214 -6.31 -14.16 -21.29
CA ASN A 214 -5.80 -12.99 -22.01
C ASN A 214 -4.30 -12.77 -21.83
N HIS A 215 -3.59 -13.73 -21.20
CA HIS A 215 -2.14 -13.70 -21.05
C HIS A 215 -1.66 -12.39 -20.40
N ARG A 216 -2.32 -11.94 -19.32
CA ARG A 216 -1.98 -10.66 -18.67
C ARG A 216 -0.61 -10.67 -18.01
N PHE A 217 -0.07 -11.83 -17.63
CA PHE A 217 1.32 -11.95 -17.18
C PHE A 217 2.07 -12.89 -18.11
N ILE A 218 3.11 -12.36 -18.76
CA ILE A 218 3.93 -13.10 -19.72
C ILE A 218 5.37 -13.11 -19.22
N PHE A 219 5.91 -14.29 -18.92
CA PHE A 219 7.33 -14.40 -18.65
C PHE A 219 8.14 -14.42 -19.94
N ARG A 220 9.07 -13.48 -20.05
CA ARG A 220 10.05 -13.37 -21.14
C ARG A 220 11.39 -13.93 -20.62
N PRO A 221 11.84 -15.11 -21.09
CA PRO A 221 13.08 -15.76 -20.62
C PRO A 221 14.35 -15.09 -21.19
N ILE A 222 14.35 -13.76 -21.23
CA ILE A 222 15.42 -12.89 -21.70
C ILE A 222 15.55 -11.70 -20.74
N PHE A 223 16.68 -10.98 -20.81
CA PHE A 223 16.78 -9.66 -20.21
C PHE A 223 16.25 -8.61 -21.18
N ALA A 224 16.06 -7.40 -20.68
CA ALA A 224 15.61 -6.28 -21.48
C ALA A 224 16.31 -4.99 -21.05
N ALA A 225 16.41 -4.04 -21.96
CA ALA A 225 16.67 -2.64 -21.67
C ALA A 225 15.46 -1.82 -22.11
N TYR A 226 15.06 -0.82 -21.34
CA TYR A 226 13.89 -0.02 -21.64
C TYR A 226 14.14 1.45 -21.35
N ALA A 227 13.49 2.31 -22.13
CA ALA A 227 13.32 3.73 -21.84
C ALA A 227 11.90 4.13 -22.26
N GLU A 228 11.28 5.02 -21.48
CA GLU A 228 9.85 5.39 -21.59
C GLU A 228 9.43 5.81 -23.01
N HIS A 229 10.31 6.50 -23.74
CA HIS A 229 10.04 7.00 -25.08
C HIS A 229 10.08 5.93 -26.19
N MET A 230 10.55 4.72 -25.90
CA MET A 230 10.76 3.69 -26.93
C MET A 230 9.49 2.89 -27.27
N GLY A 231 8.49 2.89 -26.38
CA GLY A 231 7.27 2.08 -26.52
C GLY A 231 7.48 0.58 -26.30
N GLU A 232 8.61 0.02 -26.77
CA GLU A 232 8.98 -1.39 -26.63
C GLU A 232 10.38 -1.57 -26.02
N PRO A 233 10.59 -2.61 -25.19
CA PRO A 233 11.89 -2.94 -24.63
C PRO A 233 12.83 -3.59 -25.64
N LEU A 234 14.12 -3.25 -25.56
CA LEU A 234 15.19 -3.88 -26.32
C LEU A 234 15.57 -5.23 -25.68
N PRO A 235 15.42 -6.36 -26.39
CA PRO A 235 15.76 -7.67 -25.85
C PRO A 235 17.27 -7.82 -25.69
N ALA A 236 17.70 -8.52 -24.63
CA ALA A 236 19.09 -8.79 -24.32
C ALA A 236 19.30 -10.23 -23.85
N VAL A 237 20.37 -10.86 -24.34
CA VAL A 237 20.71 -12.26 -24.01
C VAL A 237 21.39 -12.41 -22.65
N SER A 238 21.87 -11.32 -22.05
CA SER A 238 22.51 -11.30 -20.74
C SER A 238 22.24 -9.99 -19.99
N MET A 239 22.41 -10.00 -18.66
CA MET A 239 22.32 -8.81 -17.82
C MET A 239 23.34 -7.73 -18.23
N GLU A 240 24.57 -8.13 -18.58
CA GLU A 240 25.61 -7.21 -19.03
C GLU A 240 25.20 -6.47 -20.31
N VAL A 241 24.67 -7.21 -21.30
CA VAL A 241 24.16 -6.62 -22.54
C VAL A 241 22.98 -5.70 -22.26
N ALA A 242 22.05 -6.11 -21.40
CA ALA A 242 20.92 -5.28 -20.99
C ALA A 242 21.37 -3.95 -20.36
N ARG A 243 22.34 -3.99 -19.44
CA ARG A 243 22.89 -2.77 -18.82
C ARG A 243 23.62 -1.88 -19.81
N ARG A 244 24.41 -2.46 -20.73
CA ARG A 244 25.07 -1.68 -21.79
C ARG A 244 24.05 -0.98 -22.69
N LEU A 245 23.00 -1.70 -23.09
CA LEU A 245 21.91 -1.12 -23.88
C LEU A 245 21.21 0.00 -23.10
N ALA A 246 20.80 -0.27 -21.85
CA ALA A 246 20.14 0.72 -20.99
C ALA A 246 20.99 1.97 -20.75
N GLY A 247 22.30 1.82 -20.54
CA GLY A 247 23.23 2.95 -20.37
C GLY A 247 23.41 3.81 -21.62
N GLY A 248 23.09 3.28 -22.80
CA GLY A 248 23.06 4.03 -24.06
C GLY A 248 21.77 4.82 -24.28
N LEU A 249 20.74 4.60 -23.46
CA LEU A 249 19.44 5.27 -23.56
C LEU A 249 19.32 6.40 -22.55
N THR A 250 18.74 7.52 -22.97
CA THR A 250 18.37 8.60 -22.03
C THR A 250 17.34 8.07 -21.05
N ASN A 251 17.69 8.04 -19.76
CA ASN A 251 16.90 7.44 -18.67
C ASN A 251 16.62 5.93 -18.85
N GLY A 252 17.52 5.19 -19.50
CA GLY A 252 17.38 3.75 -19.67
C GLY A 252 17.54 2.97 -18.38
N PHE A 253 16.83 1.86 -18.27
CA PHE A 253 16.94 0.91 -17.15
C PHE A 253 16.73 -0.55 -17.61
N VAL A 254 17.04 -1.49 -16.73
CA VAL A 254 16.79 -2.93 -16.91
C VAL A 254 15.54 -3.28 -16.11
N PRO A 255 14.37 -3.49 -16.74
CA PRO A 255 13.13 -3.77 -16.03
C PRO A 255 13.13 -5.16 -15.41
N GLY A 256 12.53 -5.31 -14.23
CA GLY A 256 12.09 -6.60 -13.67
C GLY A 256 10.77 -7.06 -14.29
N GLY A 257 9.85 -6.11 -14.46
CA GLY A 257 8.62 -6.25 -15.20
C GLY A 257 8.29 -4.93 -15.93
N LEU A 258 7.37 -5.01 -16.89
CA LEU A 258 6.80 -3.86 -17.60
C LEU A 258 5.32 -4.11 -17.85
N THR A 259 4.47 -3.22 -17.37
CA THR A 259 3.04 -3.22 -17.67
C THR A 259 2.72 -2.25 -18.79
N ASN A 260 2.15 -2.73 -19.89
CA ASN A 260 1.67 -1.89 -20.97
C ASN A 260 0.27 -1.35 -20.61
N PRO A 261 0.10 -0.03 -20.42
CA PRO A 261 -1.17 0.55 -20.00
C PRO A 261 -2.26 0.48 -21.08
N ALA A 262 -1.90 0.37 -22.36
CA ALA A 262 -2.87 0.31 -23.46
C ALA A 262 -3.56 -1.07 -23.56
N THR A 263 -2.81 -2.14 -23.29
CA THR A 263 -3.29 -3.53 -23.38
C THR A 263 -3.58 -4.14 -22.01
N ASN A 264 -3.15 -3.47 -20.93
CA ASN A 264 -3.16 -3.99 -19.57
C ASN A 264 -2.44 -5.35 -19.44
N THR A 265 -1.37 -5.54 -20.21
CA THR A 265 -0.54 -6.76 -20.20
C THR A 265 0.80 -6.46 -19.56
N THR A 266 1.25 -7.35 -18.69
CA THR A 266 2.54 -7.29 -18.01
C THR A 266 3.50 -8.33 -18.59
N GLU A 267 4.69 -7.89 -18.93
CA GLU A 267 5.83 -8.75 -19.23
C GLU A 267 6.78 -8.80 -18.03
N ILE A 268 7.20 -10.00 -17.63
CA ILE A 268 8.18 -10.22 -16.56
C ILE A 268 9.47 -10.75 -17.19
N TYR A 269 10.62 -10.16 -16.84
CA TYR A 269 11.91 -10.47 -17.45
C TYR A 269 12.84 -11.23 -16.48
N MET A 270 13.95 -11.73 -17.01
CA MET A 270 14.93 -12.54 -16.26
C MET A 270 15.53 -11.86 -15.02
N SER A 271 15.62 -10.54 -15.02
CA SER A 271 16.07 -9.72 -13.88
C SER A 271 15.21 -9.90 -12.62
N ALA A 272 13.93 -10.24 -12.76
CA ALA A 272 13.05 -10.56 -11.63
C ALA A 272 13.41 -11.89 -10.94
N ALA A 273 14.17 -12.75 -11.61
CA ALA A 273 14.58 -14.06 -11.13
C ALA A 273 16.01 -14.05 -10.53
N ALA A 274 16.41 -12.94 -9.91
CA ALA A 274 17.66 -12.85 -9.17
C ALA A 274 17.47 -12.34 -7.73
N PRO A 275 18.40 -12.68 -6.81
CA PRO A 275 18.50 -12.01 -5.53
C PRO A 275 18.66 -10.50 -5.72
N ALA A 276 18.10 -9.72 -4.82
CA ALA A 276 18.11 -8.27 -4.90
C ALA A 276 18.26 -7.62 -3.52
N ILE A 277 18.50 -6.32 -3.50
CA ILE A 277 18.37 -5.49 -2.31
C ILE A 277 17.21 -4.55 -2.56
N ILE A 278 16.03 -4.91 -2.03
CA ILE A 278 14.79 -4.16 -2.26
C ILE A 278 14.55 -3.25 -1.05
N PRO A 279 14.45 -1.92 -1.25
CA PRO A 279 14.17 -0.98 -0.16
C PRO A 279 12.91 -1.36 0.62
N GLY A 280 13.04 -1.63 1.92
CA GLY A 280 11.94 -2.06 2.79
C GLY A 280 11.82 -3.58 2.98
N LEU A 281 12.44 -4.39 2.11
CA LEU A 281 12.58 -5.84 2.30
C LEU A 281 14.01 -6.27 2.67
N GLY A 282 15.01 -5.41 2.41
CA GLY A 282 16.42 -5.74 2.57
C GLY A 282 16.90 -6.69 1.48
N LYS A 283 17.83 -7.58 1.83
CA LYS A 283 18.34 -8.61 0.91
C LYS A 283 17.29 -9.70 0.68
N THR A 284 16.96 -9.96 -0.57
CA THR A 284 16.00 -10.98 -1.01
C THR A 284 16.69 -12.07 -1.81
N ASP A 285 16.12 -13.28 -1.80
CA ASP A 285 16.45 -14.33 -2.77
C ASP A 285 15.63 -14.15 -4.07
N ALA A 286 15.90 -14.97 -5.07
CA ALA A 286 15.20 -14.89 -6.37
C ALA A 286 13.68 -15.08 -6.24
N ARG A 287 13.21 -15.93 -5.32
CA ARG A 287 11.77 -16.16 -5.09
C ARG A 287 11.10 -14.91 -4.55
N ARG A 288 11.68 -14.29 -3.53
CA ARG A 288 11.16 -13.09 -2.89
C ARG A 288 11.25 -11.87 -3.81
N THR A 289 12.28 -11.78 -4.66
CA THR A 289 12.33 -10.78 -5.75
C THR A 289 11.21 -10.99 -6.76
N MET A 290 11.00 -12.21 -7.25
CA MET A 290 9.91 -12.54 -8.18
C MET A 290 8.53 -12.17 -7.59
N GLN A 291 8.29 -12.52 -6.33
CA GLN A 291 7.07 -12.16 -5.60
C GLN A 291 6.83 -10.66 -5.51
N PHE A 292 7.89 -9.89 -5.27
CA PHE A 292 7.83 -8.43 -5.24
C PHE A 292 7.48 -7.87 -6.61
N VAL A 293 8.21 -8.26 -7.67
CA VAL A 293 7.97 -7.78 -9.04
C VAL A 293 6.56 -8.11 -9.50
N LEU A 294 6.07 -9.33 -9.28
CA LEU A 294 4.70 -9.71 -9.67
C LEU A 294 3.64 -8.83 -9.00
N ARG A 295 3.81 -8.48 -7.72
CA ARG A 295 2.87 -7.61 -7.00
C ARG A 295 3.00 -6.15 -7.40
N HIS A 296 4.21 -5.69 -7.68
CA HIS A 296 4.48 -4.37 -8.20
C HIS A 296 3.75 -4.19 -9.54
N GLU A 297 3.90 -5.13 -10.48
CA GLU A 297 3.22 -5.05 -11.76
C GLU A 297 1.70 -5.27 -11.65
N LEU A 298 1.26 -6.13 -10.72
CA LEU A 298 -0.17 -6.28 -10.44
C LEU A 298 -0.80 -4.96 -10.00
N PHE A 299 -0.09 -4.14 -9.24
CA PHE A 299 -0.57 -2.82 -8.85
C PHE A 299 -0.80 -1.93 -10.08
N HIS A 300 0.14 -1.92 -11.03
CA HIS A 300 -0.01 -1.20 -12.30
C HIS A 300 -1.24 -1.69 -13.07
N GLN A 301 -1.46 -3.01 -13.15
CA GLN A 301 -2.61 -3.58 -13.85
C GLN A 301 -3.97 -3.24 -13.24
N LYS A 302 -4.03 -3.10 -11.91
CA LYS A 302 -5.28 -2.73 -11.21
C LYS A 302 -5.67 -1.27 -11.44
N GLY A 303 -4.98 -0.56 -12.35
CA GLY A 303 -5.38 0.76 -12.82
C GLY A 303 -5.40 1.77 -11.68
N CYS A 304 -4.56 1.58 -10.65
CA CYS A 304 -4.55 2.43 -9.47
C CYS A 304 -4.09 3.87 -9.75
N GLY A 305 -3.93 4.27 -11.03
CA GLY A 305 -4.27 5.59 -11.59
C GLY A 305 -3.53 6.82 -11.05
N THR A 306 -2.64 6.65 -10.07
CA THR A 306 -2.04 7.74 -9.28
C THR A 306 -0.59 7.51 -8.91
N CYS A 307 -0.04 6.30 -9.12
CA CYS A 307 1.36 6.24 -9.49
C CYS A 307 1.41 6.98 -10.81
N LYS A 308 1.85 8.24 -10.76
CA LYS A 308 2.36 8.87 -11.98
C LYS A 308 3.40 7.89 -12.53
N PRO A 309 3.49 7.68 -13.85
CA PRO A 309 4.48 6.75 -14.41
C PRO A 309 5.91 7.00 -13.89
N ALA A 310 6.21 8.24 -13.49
CA ALA A 310 7.48 8.63 -12.88
C ALA A 310 7.62 8.31 -11.37
N ASP A 311 6.58 7.87 -10.68
CA ASP A 311 6.51 7.68 -9.23
C ASP A 311 6.11 6.23 -8.89
N GLU A 312 7.05 5.31 -9.11
CA GLU A 312 6.94 3.88 -8.83
C GLU A 312 6.75 3.55 -7.33
N CYS A 313 6.79 4.55 -6.43
CA CYS A 313 6.79 4.34 -4.99
C CYS A 313 5.51 3.68 -4.49
N CYS A 314 4.38 3.95 -5.16
CA CYS A 314 3.10 3.41 -4.72
C CYS A 314 2.95 1.93 -5.09
N ALA A 315 3.49 1.52 -6.25
CA ALA A 315 3.59 0.12 -6.66
C ALA A 315 4.55 -0.65 -5.74
N ASP A 316 5.70 -0.07 -5.39
CA ASP A 316 6.64 -0.65 -4.41
C ASP A 316 5.99 -0.85 -3.03
N SER A 317 5.29 0.18 -2.54
CA SER A 317 4.63 0.14 -1.23
C SER A 317 3.51 -0.91 -1.19
N PHE A 318 2.74 -1.02 -2.27
CA PHE A 318 1.73 -2.07 -2.44
C PHE A 318 2.40 -3.44 -2.43
N ALA A 319 3.46 -3.63 -3.22
CA ALA A 319 4.16 -4.90 -3.32
C ALA A 319 4.65 -5.36 -1.95
N ILE A 320 5.35 -4.48 -1.20
CA ILE A 320 5.86 -4.74 0.15
C ILE A 320 4.73 -5.13 1.11
N SER A 321 3.64 -4.36 1.14
CA SER A 321 2.52 -4.57 2.07
C SER A 321 1.76 -5.87 1.80
N ASN A 322 1.86 -6.41 0.58
CA ASN A 322 1.18 -7.64 0.17
C ASN A 322 2.14 -8.84 0.05
N MET A 323 3.41 -8.69 0.46
CA MET A 323 4.36 -9.80 0.47
C MET A 323 3.93 -10.89 1.46
N PRO A 324 4.11 -12.18 1.13
CA PRO A 324 3.91 -13.24 2.10
C PRO A 324 4.91 -13.11 3.26
N ALA A 325 4.46 -13.47 4.46
CA ALA A 325 5.33 -13.54 5.64
C ALA A 325 6.54 -14.45 5.34
N MET A 326 7.72 -14.09 5.87
CA MET A 326 8.89 -14.97 5.79
C MET A 326 8.53 -16.29 6.49
N GLN A 327 8.61 -17.41 5.77
CA GLN A 327 8.62 -18.72 6.42
C GLN A 327 9.94 -18.82 7.16
N LYS A 328 9.87 -18.83 8.50
CA LYS A 328 11.04 -18.98 9.37
C LYS A 328 11.58 -20.40 9.34
#